data_AF-A0A1E7H1C1-F1
#
_entry.id   AF-A0A1E7H1C1-F1
#
_cell.length_a   1.000
_cell.length_b   1.000
_cell.length_c   1.000
_cell.angle_alpha   90.00
_cell.angle_beta   90.00
_cell.angle_gamma   90.00
#
_symmetry.space_group_name_H-M   'P 1'
#
loop_
_entity.id
_entity.type
_entity.pdbx_description
1 polymer ?
#
loop_
_entity_poly.entity_id
_entity_poly.type
_entity_poly.pdbx_seq_one_letter_code
_entity_poly.pdbx_strand_id
1 'polypeptide(L)'
;MFLACGIAYAGPYTDSAHGDASDGVARRSPFSDYAVGNCAHCHEQHASIGGDEPAPHSPAGPDVSLVFSDNYENQTTCFCFDCHKGVGSYQSIAFNSYNYSYRASGDSSIQCPYNVLDAFSFINESGDSVLNCGSTAGTSHKLTDIQRFINGRWGYTADSNPCTACHDPHRAKRDPHRPGNRGWPVSRPSQHRDTATWELYGDGSDERMDRYNVYQAPNARSGYEPDASATQDGSNLTDYVTFCTDCHDNSNSIYSNMLERYLYMIDWNVEKHGKGRASDRPEYSDFLSPYQDAQCGSYILACTDCHEPHGAPNIFLTRQRVNDGDVQVYTGTGAGPDGRTNKEWVYLCGRCHDGLLPGDSSHPHDAAEGVECTTCHMYEGSEYRPCGHCHYHGNSAIDGVPYGEPLF
;
A
#
# COMPACT_ATOMS: atom_id res chain seq x y z
N MET A 1 32.00 41.27 16.35
CA MET A 1 31.48 39.89 16.44
C MET A 1 30.82 39.59 15.09
N PHE A 2 31.55 38.94 14.19
CA PHE A 2 30.99 38.53 12.91
C PHE A 2 30.15 37.29 13.17
N LEU A 3 28.82 37.37 12.97
CA LEU A 3 28.01 36.18 12.79
C LEU A 3 28.55 35.48 11.54
N ALA A 4 29.17 34.32 11.72
CA ALA A 4 29.45 33.42 10.63
C ALA A 4 28.09 32.98 10.07
N CYS A 5 27.70 33.55 8.93
CA CYS A 5 26.60 33.06 8.12
C CYS A 5 27.10 31.78 7.45
N GLY A 6 26.97 30.66 8.15
CA GLY A 6 27.00 29.36 7.50
C GLY A 6 25.83 29.32 6.51
N ILE A 7 26.06 28.78 5.32
CA ILE A 7 24.95 28.45 4.42
C ILE A 7 24.07 27.47 5.19
N ALA A 8 22.84 27.85 5.51
CA ALA A 8 21.86 26.93 6.07
C ALA A 8 21.59 25.88 4.98
N TYR A 9 22.28 24.75 5.08
CA TYR A 9 22.12 23.65 4.17
C TYR A 9 20.84 22.92 4.59
N ALA A 10 19.82 22.92 3.72
CA ALA A 10 18.58 22.20 3.96
C ALA A 10 18.77 20.67 3.99
N GLY A 11 20.00 20.17 3.84
CA GLY A 11 20.30 18.75 3.91
C GLY A 11 19.64 17.99 2.76
N PRO A 12 19.19 16.74 3.00
CA PRO A 12 18.53 15.93 1.97
C PRO A 12 17.14 16.45 1.59
N TYR A 13 16.59 17.44 2.31
CA TYR A 13 15.24 17.95 2.07
C TYR A 13 15.07 18.52 0.66
N THR A 14 16.07 19.24 0.12
CA THR A 14 15.98 19.80 -1.23
C THR A 14 15.96 18.75 -2.33
N ASP A 15 16.33 17.51 -2.02
CA ASP A 15 16.28 16.37 -2.94
C ASP A 15 14.98 15.54 -2.79
N SER A 16 14.09 15.94 -1.87
CA SER A 16 12.81 15.28 -1.61
C SER A 16 11.69 15.84 -2.49
N ALA A 17 10.58 15.09 -2.56
CA ALA A 17 9.36 15.51 -3.22
C ALA A 17 8.79 16.81 -2.65
N HIS A 18 8.98 17.06 -1.35
CA HIS A 18 8.45 18.26 -0.69
C HIS A 18 9.42 19.43 -0.78
N GLY A 19 10.73 19.22 -0.67
CA GLY A 19 11.71 20.30 -0.69
C GLY A 19 12.24 20.71 -2.07
N ASP A 20 11.82 20.03 -3.13
CA ASP A 20 12.19 20.39 -4.51
C ASP A 20 11.72 21.82 -4.86
N ALA A 21 12.61 22.62 -5.43
CA ALA A 21 12.33 24.03 -5.71
C ALA A 21 11.38 24.26 -6.91
N SER A 22 11.07 23.21 -7.68
CA SER A 22 10.23 23.28 -8.88
C SER A 22 8.85 22.64 -8.64
N ASP A 23 8.85 21.45 -8.07
CA ASP A 23 7.67 20.58 -7.90
C ASP A 23 7.28 20.38 -6.42
N GLY A 24 8.00 21.01 -5.49
CA GLY A 24 7.84 20.83 -4.05
C GLY A 24 6.54 21.37 -3.45
N VAL A 25 6.47 21.31 -2.12
CA VAL A 25 5.32 21.83 -1.38
C VAL A 25 5.21 23.35 -1.58
N ALA A 26 3.99 23.82 -1.79
CA ALA A 26 3.66 25.20 -2.06
C ALA A 26 2.25 25.49 -1.54
N ARG A 27 2.13 25.84 -0.25
CA ARG A 27 0.87 26.19 0.37
C ARG A 27 0.30 27.47 -0.27
N ARG A 28 -0.98 27.45 -0.64
CA ARG A 28 -1.72 28.59 -1.21
C ARG A 28 -1.84 29.72 -0.17
N SER A 29 -2.16 30.92 -0.65
CA SER A 29 -2.35 32.18 0.11
C SER A 29 -2.72 32.00 1.60
N PRO A 30 -2.07 32.73 2.54
CA PRO A 30 -1.21 33.91 2.33
C PRO A 30 0.28 33.61 2.08
N PHE A 31 0.66 32.37 1.75
CA PHE A 31 2.08 31.95 1.68
C PHE A 31 2.77 32.17 0.33
N SER A 32 2.27 33.09 -0.52
CA SER A 32 2.87 33.38 -1.84
C SER A 32 4.29 33.93 -1.77
N ASP A 33 4.72 34.40 -0.62
CA ASP A 33 6.05 34.99 -0.41
C ASP A 33 7.14 33.95 -0.14
N TYR A 34 6.76 32.70 0.18
CA TYR A 34 7.70 31.60 0.34
C TYR A 34 7.93 30.90 -1.00
N ALA A 35 9.20 30.61 -1.30
CA ALA A 35 9.56 29.80 -2.47
C ALA A 35 8.93 28.40 -2.40
N VAL A 36 8.65 27.80 -3.56
CA VAL A 36 8.27 26.38 -3.64
C VAL A 36 9.33 25.52 -2.97
N GLY A 37 8.90 24.52 -2.23
CA GLY A 37 9.77 23.64 -1.45
C GLY A 37 10.25 24.22 -0.12
N ASN A 38 9.85 25.44 0.26
CA ASN A 38 10.24 26.00 1.57
C ASN A 38 9.55 25.28 2.75
N CYS A 39 10.28 25.02 3.83
CA CYS A 39 9.75 24.35 5.04
C CYS A 39 8.54 25.09 5.66
N ALA A 40 8.42 26.41 5.46
CA ALA A 40 7.29 27.22 5.95
C ALA A 40 5.92 26.82 5.38
N HIS A 41 5.92 26.04 4.30
CA HIS A 41 4.67 25.52 3.73
C HIS A 41 4.09 24.39 4.58
N CYS A 42 4.91 23.69 5.37
CA CYS A 42 4.49 22.65 6.30
C CYS A 42 4.59 23.10 7.76
N HIS A 43 5.56 23.96 8.07
CA HIS A 43 5.88 24.38 9.42
C HIS A 43 5.54 25.84 9.70
N GLU A 44 4.98 26.11 10.88
CA GLU A 44 4.84 27.47 11.37
C GLU A 44 6.16 27.92 12.01
N GLN A 45 6.81 28.90 11.40
CA GLN A 45 8.14 29.37 11.82
C GLN A 45 8.14 30.09 13.18
N HIS A 46 6.95 30.38 13.71
CA HIS A 46 6.76 31.06 14.98
C HIS A 46 5.86 30.20 15.88
N ALA A 47 6.49 29.33 16.69
CA ALA A 47 5.85 28.75 17.89
C ALA A 47 5.42 29.83 18.91
N SER A 48 5.71 31.11 18.67
CA SER A 48 5.19 32.22 19.45
C SER A 48 5.07 33.47 18.59
N ILE A 49 3.91 34.13 18.57
CA ILE A 49 3.72 35.48 18.01
C ILE A 49 3.59 36.44 19.19
N GLY A 50 4.61 37.28 19.40
CA GLY A 50 4.58 38.26 20.49
C GLY A 50 4.82 37.69 21.90
N GLY A 51 5.41 36.49 22.00
CA GLY A 51 5.64 35.79 23.26
C GLY A 51 4.50 34.89 23.72
N ASP A 52 3.38 34.92 22.99
CA ASP A 52 2.25 34.02 23.18
C ASP A 52 2.15 33.03 22.02
N GLU A 53 1.65 31.84 22.33
CA GLU A 53 1.48 30.77 21.37
C GLU A 53 0.14 30.92 20.63
N PRO A 54 0.12 30.92 19.28
CA PRO A 54 -1.13 30.99 18.54
C PRO A 54 -1.98 29.73 18.77
N ALA A 55 -3.26 29.91 19.06
CA ALA A 55 -4.22 28.81 19.14
C ALA A 55 -4.25 27.99 17.82
N PRO A 56 -4.57 26.68 17.88
CA PRO A 56 -5.14 25.96 19.03
C PRO A 56 -4.13 25.27 19.95
N HIS A 57 -4.49 25.17 21.24
CA HIS A 57 -3.82 24.35 22.24
C HIS A 57 -4.76 23.38 22.94
N SER A 58 -4.20 22.20 23.19
CA SER A 58 -4.65 21.09 24.05
C SER A 58 -5.65 20.11 23.42
N PRO A 59 -5.44 18.79 23.61
CA PRO A 59 -4.35 18.14 24.37
C PRO A 59 -3.05 17.91 23.58
N ALA A 60 -3.11 18.01 22.25
CA ALA A 60 -2.00 18.05 21.29
C ALA A 60 -2.50 18.85 20.08
N GLY A 61 -1.78 19.88 19.65
CA GLY A 61 -2.16 20.76 18.54
C GLY A 61 -1.05 20.91 17.50
N PRO A 62 -1.18 21.81 16.51
CA PRO A 62 -0.15 22.06 15.51
C PRO A 62 1.20 22.49 16.12
N ASP A 63 1.16 23.10 17.29
CA ASP A 63 2.29 23.61 18.06
C ASP A 63 3.32 22.53 18.43
N VAL A 64 2.88 21.34 18.88
CA VAL A 64 3.80 20.30 19.37
C VAL A 64 4.71 19.75 18.27
N SER A 65 4.26 19.85 17.02
CA SER A 65 5.01 19.42 15.83
C SER A 65 5.46 20.60 14.96
N LEU A 66 5.18 21.84 15.40
CA LEU A 66 5.40 23.07 14.63
C LEU A 66 4.81 23.00 13.22
N VAL A 67 3.68 22.33 13.04
CA VAL A 67 2.96 22.23 11.76
C VAL A 67 1.87 23.30 11.68
N PHE A 68 1.22 23.47 10.52
CA PHE A 68 0.21 24.52 10.35
C PHE A 68 -1.24 24.11 10.66
N SER A 69 -1.49 22.81 10.82
CA SER A 69 -2.79 22.25 11.18
C SER A 69 -2.60 21.04 12.08
N ASP A 70 -3.68 20.57 12.71
CA ASP A 70 -3.61 19.46 13.65
C ASP A 70 -2.94 18.23 13.02
N ASN A 71 -1.97 17.67 13.75
CA ASN A 71 -1.08 16.65 13.21
C ASN A 71 -1.86 15.41 12.73
N TYR A 72 -2.74 14.88 13.59
CA TYR A 72 -3.65 13.78 13.27
C TYR A 72 -4.86 13.83 14.20
N GLU A 73 -6.07 13.75 13.63
CA GLU A 73 -7.31 13.69 14.41
C GLU A 73 -8.06 12.38 14.21
N ASN A 74 -8.24 11.95 12.95
CA ASN A 74 -8.99 10.75 12.59
C ASN A 74 -8.66 10.30 11.14
N GLN A 75 -9.28 9.19 10.73
CA GLN A 75 -9.15 8.55 9.41
C GLN A 75 -9.16 9.50 8.19
N THR A 76 -9.87 10.62 8.25
CA THR A 76 -10.02 11.57 7.13
C THR A 76 -9.53 12.98 7.46
N THR A 77 -8.95 13.19 8.64
CA THR A 77 -8.49 14.50 9.11
C THR A 77 -7.08 14.38 9.70
N CYS A 78 -6.09 14.84 8.92
CA CYS A 78 -4.70 14.98 9.34
C CYS A 78 -4.02 16.06 8.51
N PHE A 79 -2.90 16.62 8.99
CA PHE A 79 -2.20 17.70 8.30
C PHE A 79 -1.78 17.33 6.86
N CYS A 80 -1.44 16.06 6.60
CA CYS A 80 -1.05 15.61 5.26
C CYS A 80 -2.22 15.79 4.27
N PHE A 81 -3.45 15.48 4.69
CA PHE A 81 -4.63 15.58 3.83
C PHE A 81 -4.97 17.01 3.43
N ASP A 82 -4.53 18.01 4.19
CA ASP A 82 -4.70 19.40 3.77
C ASP A 82 -4.01 19.71 2.44
N CYS A 83 -2.91 19.04 2.15
CA CYS A 83 -2.22 19.11 0.85
C CYS A 83 -2.60 17.96 -0.10
N HIS A 84 -3.02 16.79 0.43
CA HIS A 84 -3.26 15.58 -0.36
C HIS A 84 -4.75 15.23 -0.60
N LYS A 85 -5.64 16.22 -0.66
CA LYS A 85 -7.10 16.05 -0.88
C LYS A 85 -7.66 16.47 -2.25
N GLY A 86 -6.80 16.78 -3.22
CA GLY A 86 -7.24 17.21 -4.55
C GLY A 86 -7.88 18.61 -4.54
N VAL A 87 -9.18 18.71 -4.89
CA VAL A 87 -9.89 20.00 -4.94
C VAL A 87 -9.98 20.61 -3.55
N GLY A 88 -9.66 21.90 -3.43
CA GLY A 88 -9.62 22.58 -2.12
C GLY A 88 -8.37 22.24 -1.30
N SER A 89 -7.40 21.51 -1.88
CA SER A 89 -6.07 21.34 -1.30
C SER A 89 -5.36 22.68 -1.12
N TYR A 90 -4.60 22.78 -0.03
CA TYR A 90 -3.67 23.87 0.21
C TYR A 90 -2.47 23.85 -0.75
N GLN A 91 -2.20 22.75 -1.45
CA GLN A 91 -1.11 22.68 -2.42
C GLN A 91 -1.44 23.47 -3.71
N SER A 92 -0.51 24.34 -4.12
CA SER A 92 -0.56 25.12 -5.35
C SER A 92 0.05 24.37 -6.52
N ILE A 93 -0.74 24.26 -7.59
CA ILE A 93 -0.90 23.07 -8.45
C ILE A 93 -1.20 21.84 -7.58
N ALA A 94 -2.47 21.47 -7.50
CA ALA A 94 -2.85 20.21 -6.86
C ALA A 94 -2.28 19.05 -7.67
N PHE A 95 -1.60 18.12 -7.00
CA PHE A 95 -1.07 16.92 -7.61
C PHE A 95 -2.00 15.74 -7.38
N ASN A 96 -2.03 14.84 -8.36
CA ASN A 96 -2.78 13.60 -8.25
C ASN A 96 -1.87 12.56 -7.61
N SER A 97 -2.43 11.75 -6.73
CA SER A 97 -1.73 10.65 -6.08
C SER A 97 -2.60 9.41 -6.25
N TYR A 98 -2.60 8.90 -7.47
CA TYR A 98 -3.36 7.72 -7.84
C TYR A 98 -2.86 6.48 -7.10
N ASN A 99 -3.71 5.45 -7.06
CA ASN A 99 -3.38 4.16 -6.46
C ASN A 99 -2.27 3.41 -7.21
N TYR A 100 -1.80 2.31 -6.61
CA TYR A 100 -0.75 1.49 -7.18
C TYR A 100 -1.19 0.87 -8.50
N SER A 101 -2.47 0.46 -8.66
CA SER A 101 -2.95 -0.04 -9.95
C SER A 101 -2.74 0.95 -11.09
N TYR A 102 -3.19 2.22 -10.95
CA TYR A 102 -2.95 3.25 -11.97
C TYR A 102 -1.46 3.40 -12.26
N ARG A 103 -0.69 3.54 -11.18
CA ARG A 103 0.74 3.87 -11.20
C ARG A 103 1.56 2.74 -11.83
N ALA A 104 1.38 1.50 -11.38
CA ALA A 104 2.17 0.34 -11.77
C ALA A 104 1.73 -0.28 -13.09
N SER A 105 0.43 -0.45 -13.30
CA SER A 105 -0.07 -1.11 -14.52
C SER A 105 -0.11 -0.16 -15.72
N GLY A 106 0.06 1.15 -15.51
CA GLY A 106 -0.08 2.17 -16.55
C GLY A 106 -1.52 2.39 -17.02
N ASP A 107 -2.52 2.01 -16.20
CA ASP A 107 -3.92 2.16 -16.57
C ASP A 107 -4.48 3.53 -16.23
N SER A 108 -4.42 4.43 -17.20
CA SER A 108 -4.96 5.78 -17.07
C SER A 108 -6.48 5.85 -17.00
N SER A 109 -7.21 4.74 -17.15
CA SER A 109 -8.67 4.73 -16.97
C SER A 109 -9.11 4.66 -15.51
N ILE A 110 -8.21 4.26 -14.61
CA ILE A 110 -8.45 4.25 -13.16
C ILE A 110 -8.41 5.69 -12.67
N GLN A 111 -9.57 6.29 -12.39
CA GLN A 111 -9.65 7.69 -11.96
C GLN A 111 -9.87 7.85 -10.45
N CYS A 112 -10.04 6.74 -9.71
CA CYS A 112 -10.30 6.76 -8.28
C CYS A 112 -9.66 5.54 -7.56
N PRO A 113 -9.03 5.71 -6.39
CA PRO A 113 -8.81 6.99 -5.69
C PRO A 113 -7.88 7.92 -6.48
N TYR A 114 -8.20 9.22 -6.50
CA TYR A 114 -7.50 10.23 -7.29
C TYR A 114 -6.37 10.91 -6.49
N ASN A 115 -6.53 10.95 -5.18
CA ASN A 115 -5.60 11.55 -4.24
C ASN A 115 -5.51 10.69 -2.96
N VAL A 116 -4.60 11.06 -2.05
CA VAL A 116 -4.33 10.27 -0.85
C VAL A 116 -5.54 10.27 0.09
N LEU A 117 -6.23 11.40 0.26
CA LEU A 117 -7.45 11.43 1.08
C LEU A 117 -8.51 10.47 0.53
N ASP A 118 -8.75 10.45 -0.79
CA ASP A 118 -9.68 9.49 -1.40
C ASP A 118 -9.28 8.04 -1.06
N ALA A 119 -7.98 7.72 -1.10
CA ALA A 119 -7.50 6.37 -0.81
C ALA A 119 -7.71 5.95 0.65
N PHE A 120 -7.77 6.89 1.60
CA PHE A 120 -8.07 6.62 3.01
C PHE A 120 -9.54 6.83 3.39
N SER A 121 -10.38 7.29 2.47
CA SER A 121 -11.80 7.60 2.69
C SER A 121 -12.75 6.46 2.32
N PHE A 122 -12.27 5.21 2.22
CA PHE A 122 -13.16 4.05 2.03
C PHE A 122 -13.81 3.56 3.32
N ILE A 123 -13.27 3.96 4.48
CA ILE A 123 -13.82 3.66 5.81
C ILE A 123 -13.97 4.93 6.64
N ASN A 124 -14.88 4.91 7.61
CA ASN A 124 -14.96 5.92 8.67
C ASN A 124 -14.01 5.57 9.85
N GLU A 125 -13.97 6.42 10.88
CA GLU A 125 -13.13 6.17 12.07
C GLU A 125 -13.56 4.93 12.87
N SER A 126 -14.82 4.51 12.78
CA SER A 126 -15.29 3.26 13.40
C SER A 126 -14.78 2.02 12.64
N GLY A 127 -14.29 2.18 11.40
CA GLY A 127 -13.89 1.09 10.51
C GLY A 127 -15.00 0.64 9.54
N ASP A 128 -16.18 1.27 9.55
CA ASP A 128 -17.25 0.89 8.62
C ASP A 128 -16.95 1.40 7.22
N SER A 129 -17.16 0.56 6.20
CA SER A 129 -17.10 0.98 4.80
C SER A 129 -18.09 2.12 4.52
N VAL A 130 -17.63 3.14 3.82
CA VAL A 130 -18.44 4.28 3.37
C VAL A 130 -18.42 4.37 1.85
N LEU A 131 -19.45 5.02 1.28
CA LEU A 131 -19.49 5.25 -0.17
C LEU A 131 -18.32 6.13 -0.60
N ASN A 132 -17.39 5.55 -1.35
CA ASN A 132 -16.26 6.26 -1.93
C ASN A 132 -15.86 5.61 -3.26
N CYS A 133 -15.42 6.41 -4.22
CA CYS A 133 -15.08 5.93 -5.58
C CYS A 133 -16.16 5.04 -6.23
N GLY A 134 -17.45 5.25 -5.92
CA GLY A 134 -18.56 4.45 -6.44
C GLY A 134 -18.71 3.04 -5.82
N SER A 135 -17.94 2.71 -4.78
CA SER A 135 -18.06 1.47 -4.02
C SER A 135 -18.56 1.73 -2.60
N THR A 136 -19.44 0.86 -2.11
CA THR A 136 -19.89 0.83 -0.70
C THR A 136 -19.19 -0.26 0.10
N ALA A 137 -18.28 -1.01 -0.51
CA ALA A 137 -17.59 -2.14 0.07
C ALA A 137 -16.06 -1.94 0.03
N GLY A 138 -15.62 -0.69 0.06
CA GLY A 138 -14.19 -0.36 0.09
C GLY A 138 -13.57 -0.54 1.47
N THR A 139 -12.25 -0.69 1.50
CA THR A 139 -11.46 -0.61 2.72
C THR A 139 -10.19 0.21 2.53
N SER A 140 -9.65 0.72 3.63
CA SER A 140 -8.37 1.43 3.70
C SER A 140 -7.60 0.94 4.92
N HIS A 141 -6.27 1.08 4.90
CA HIS A 141 -5.50 0.97 6.13
C HIS A 141 -6.02 1.99 7.15
N LYS A 142 -6.44 1.51 8.32
CA LYS A 142 -7.00 2.36 9.37
C LYS A 142 -5.88 3.11 10.09
N LEU A 143 -5.85 4.44 9.93
CA LEU A 143 -4.76 5.29 10.41
C LEU A 143 -4.62 5.29 11.94
N THR A 144 -5.73 5.23 12.67
CA THR A 144 -5.72 5.12 14.14
C THR A 144 -5.12 3.79 14.62
N ASP A 145 -5.33 2.72 13.85
CA ASP A 145 -4.79 1.39 14.18
C ASP A 145 -3.28 1.36 13.92
N ILE A 146 -2.83 2.00 12.82
CA ILE A 146 -1.41 2.26 12.55
C ILE A 146 -0.78 3.10 13.67
N GLN A 147 -1.37 4.24 14.02
CA GLN A 147 -0.86 5.12 15.08
C GLN A 147 -0.73 4.38 16.42
N ARG A 148 -1.73 3.57 16.77
CA ARG A 148 -1.70 2.74 17.97
C ARG A 148 -0.60 1.69 17.92
N PHE A 149 -0.40 1.05 16.77
CA PHE A 149 0.61 0.02 16.61
C PHE A 149 2.03 0.58 16.73
N ILE A 150 2.31 1.71 16.08
CA ILE A 150 3.64 2.31 16.08
C ILE A 150 3.99 3.03 17.39
N ASN A 151 3.01 3.45 18.19
CA ASN A 151 3.26 4.15 19.45
C ASN A 151 4.22 3.38 20.38
N GLY A 152 5.34 4.00 20.75
CA GLY A 152 6.39 3.41 21.58
C GLY A 152 7.33 2.47 20.83
N ARG A 153 7.17 2.32 19.51
CA ARG A 153 8.07 1.57 18.63
C ARG A 153 8.89 2.51 17.78
N TRP A 154 10.12 2.12 17.46
CA TRP A 154 10.93 2.75 16.40
C TRP A 154 11.06 4.28 16.45
N GLY A 155 10.95 4.88 17.64
CA GLY A 155 11.03 6.34 17.82
C GLY A 155 9.69 7.08 17.75
N TYR A 156 8.58 6.41 17.43
CA TYR A 156 7.25 7.02 17.44
C TYR A 156 6.64 7.11 18.84
N THR A 157 5.79 8.11 18.98
CA THR A 157 4.97 8.39 20.17
C THR A 157 3.49 8.34 19.82
N ALA A 158 2.62 8.47 20.82
CA ALA A 158 1.18 8.56 20.62
C ALA A 158 0.79 9.75 19.73
N ASP A 159 1.62 10.79 19.69
CA ASP A 159 1.38 12.02 18.92
C ASP A 159 1.93 11.95 17.49
N SER A 160 2.62 10.85 17.12
CA SER A 160 3.18 10.69 15.78
C SER A 160 2.08 10.55 14.74
N ASN A 161 2.30 11.15 13.56
CA ASN A 161 1.36 11.03 12.45
C ASN A 161 1.49 9.63 11.82
N PRO A 162 0.38 8.90 11.60
CA PRO A 162 0.45 7.55 11.04
C PRO A 162 0.95 7.52 9.58
N CYS A 163 0.77 8.58 8.80
CA CYS A 163 1.34 8.69 7.45
C CYS A 163 2.88 8.72 7.49
N THR A 164 3.47 9.32 8.53
CA THR A 164 4.93 9.36 8.67
C THR A 164 5.53 8.02 9.10
N ALA A 165 4.70 7.00 9.38
CA ALA A 165 5.18 5.64 9.57
C ALA A 165 5.76 5.07 8.26
N CYS A 166 5.07 5.35 7.15
CA CYS A 166 5.37 4.79 5.83
C CYS A 166 6.20 5.75 4.96
N HIS A 167 6.19 7.05 5.29
CA HIS A 167 6.80 8.11 4.49
C HIS A 167 7.67 9.02 5.36
N ASP A 168 8.85 9.36 4.87
CA ASP A 168 9.63 10.47 5.39
C ASP A 168 9.33 11.71 4.54
N PRO A 169 8.54 12.70 5.01
CA PRO A 169 8.23 13.88 4.22
C PRO A 169 9.47 14.71 3.88
N HIS A 170 10.59 14.54 4.60
CA HIS A 170 11.84 15.24 4.34
C HIS A 170 12.75 14.52 3.33
N ARG A 171 12.43 13.30 2.90
CA ARG A 171 13.28 12.52 1.97
C ARG A 171 12.54 11.79 0.87
N ALA A 172 11.29 11.42 1.09
CA ALA A 172 10.47 10.70 0.13
C ALA A 172 10.52 11.41 -1.22
N LYS A 173 10.82 10.66 -2.28
CA LYS A 173 10.94 11.19 -3.62
C LYS A 173 9.66 10.95 -4.40
N ARG A 174 9.31 11.93 -5.23
CA ARG A 174 8.11 11.88 -6.05
C ARG A 174 8.24 10.74 -7.05
N ASP A 175 7.15 10.04 -7.30
CA ASP A 175 7.03 9.24 -8.51
C ASP A 175 6.58 10.12 -9.69
N PRO A 176 7.46 10.39 -10.68
CA PRO A 176 7.10 11.24 -11.80
C PRO A 176 6.20 10.53 -12.83
N HIS A 177 5.88 9.25 -12.65
CA HIS A 177 5.14 8.39 -13.56
C HIS A 177 5.74 8.37 -14.97
N ARG A 178 7.08 8.34 -15.04
CA ARG A 178 7.81 8.29 -16.31
C ARG A 178 8.37 6.88 -16.51
N PRO A 179 8.27 6.32 -17.72
CA PRO A 179 8.89 5.03 -18.00
C PRO A 179 10.39 5.02 -17.66
N GLY A 180 10.84 4.00 -16.93
CA GLY A 180 12.23 3.90 -16.47
C GLY A 180 12.59 4.78 -15.27
N ASN A 181 11.66 5.57 -14.71
CA ASN A 181 11.92 6.40 -13.54
C ASN A 181 10.72 6.45 -12.60
N ARG A 182 10.83 5.70 -11.51
CA ARG A 182 9.90 5.67 -10.40
C ARG A 182 10.69 6.11 -9.19
N GLY A 183 10.35 7.25 -8.61
CA GLY A 183 11.00 7.70 -7.39
C GLY A 183 10.80 6.71 -6.23
N TRP A 184 11.28 7.10 -5.06
CA TRP A 184 11.30 6.26 -3.87
C TRP A 184 10.38 6.89 -2.82
N PRO A 185 9.09 6.49 -2.76
CA PRO A 185 8.12 7.22 -1.97
C PRO A 185 8.10 6.79 -0.50
N VAL A 186 8.75 5.68 -0.14
CA VAL A 186 8.62 5.06 1.19
C VAL A 186 9.91 5.14 2.00
N SER A 187 9.73 4.99 3.30
CA SER A 187 10.78 4.86 4.32
C SER A 187 10.32 3.79 5.30
N ARG A 188 11.21 2.93 5.78
CA ARG A 188 10.84 1.80 6.63
C ARG A 188 10.51 2.23 8.06
N PRO A 189 9.31 1.93 8.60
CA PRO A 189 8.94 2.32 9.96
C PRO A 189 9.97 1.90 11.00
N SER A 190 10.56 0.71 10.85
CA SER A 190 11.53 0.16 11.81
C SER A 190 12.86 0.92 11.86
N GLN A 191 13.12 1.77 10.87
CA GLN A 191 14.37 2.51 10.70
C GLN A 191 14.23 4.00 11.08
N HIS A 192 13.08 4.42 11.64
CA HIS A 192 12.84 5.82 12.02
C HIS A 192 13.35 6.19 13.42
N ARG A 193 14.05 5.28 14.10
CA ARG A 193 14.50 5.48 15.49
C ARG A 193 15.48 6.65 15.65
N ASP A 194 16.25 6.96 14.62
CA ASP A 194 17.19 8.08 14.62
C ASP A 194 16.84 9.02 13.46
N THR A 195 16.37 10.22 13.80
CA THR A 195 16.01 11.24 12.83
C THR A 195 17.20 11.77 12.03
N ALA A 196 18.45 11.52 12.50
CA ALA A 196 19.66 11.80 11.74
C ALA A 196 19.94 10.75 10.65
N THR A 197 19.42 9.52 10.81
CA THR A 197 19.52 8.42 9.84
C THR A 197 18.18 8.09 9.20
N TRP A 198 17.19 8.98 9.31
CA TRP A 198 15.88 8.77 8.70
C TRP A 198 16.10 8.49 7.21
N GLU A 199 15.83 7.26 6.76
CA GLU A 199 16.28 6.81 5.44
C GLU A 199 15.13 6.67 4.45
N LEU A 200 15.48 6.96 3.19
CA LEU A 200 14.69 6.61 2.03
C LEU A 200 14.81 5.09 1.84
N TYR A 201 13.77 4.43 1.34
CA TYR A 201 13.83 2.98 1.10
C TYR A 201 13.50 2.62 -0.35
N GLY A 202 14.36 1.79 -0.92
CA GLY A 202 14.34 1.36 -2.32
C GLY A 202 15.37 2.09 -3.20
N ASP A 203 15.99 3.15 -2.69
CA ASP A 203 17.04 3.85 -3.44
C ASP A 203 18.35 3.07 -3.48
N GLY A 204 18.63 2.27 -2.44
CA GLY A 204 19.70 1.27 -2.43
C GLY A 204 19.45 0.10 -3.38
N SER A 205 20.51 -0.52 -3.91
CA SER A 205 20.40 -1.70 -4.78
C SER A 205 19.99 -2.97 -4.03
N ASP A 206 20.24 -3.04 -2.73
CA ASP A 206 19.88 -4.16 -1.84
C ASP A 206 18.48 -4.01 -1.20
N GLU A 207 17.77 -2.94 -1.55
CA GLU A 207 16.43 -2.57 -1.07
C GLU A 207 15.35 -2.77 -2.14
N ARG A 208 15.66 -3.54 -3.18
CA ARG A 208 14.82 -3.76 -4.36
C ARG A 208 14.45 -5.22 -4.53
N MET A 209 13.41 -5.48 -5.32
CA MET A 209 12.87 -6.84 -5.49
C MET A 209 13.81 -7.79 -6.24
N ASP A 210 14.78 -7.30 -7.01
CA ASP A 210 15.79 -8.13 -7.69
C ASP A 210 16.74 -8.86 -6.73
N ARG A 211 16.78 -8.48 -5.44
CA ARG A 211 17.43 -9.29 -4.40
C ARG A 211 16.83 -10.69 -4.28
N TYR A 212 15.57 -10.85 -4.68
CA TYR A 212 14.91 -12.14 -4.79
C TYR A 212 15.15 -12.64 -6.22
N ASN A 213 16.18 -13.47 -6.42
CA ASN A 213 16.63 -13.97 -7.75
C ASN A 213 15.56 -14.67 -8.62
N VAL A 214 14.34 -14.82 -8.12
CA VAL A 214 13.19 -15.51 -8.72
C VAL A 214 11.96 -14.59 -8.82
N TYR A 215 12.08 -13.31 -8.48
CA TYR A 215 11.03 -12.33 -8.70
C TYR A 215 10.84 -12.09 -10.20
N GLN A 216 9.57 -12.00 -10.62
CA GLN A 216 9.16 -11.69 -11.97
C GLN A 216 8.06 -10.64 -11.90
N ALA A 217 8.33 -9.46 -12.47
CA ALA A 217 7.36 -8.38 -12.50
C ALA A 217 6.13 -8.76 -13.35
N PRO A 218 4.90 -8.41 -12.90
CA PRO A 218 3.69 -8.54 -13.71
C PRO A 218 3.75 -7.68 -14.99
N ASN A 219 2.95 -8.03 -16.00
CA ASN A 219 2.73 -7.16 -17.16
C ASN A 219 1.98 -5.88 -16.76
N ALA A 220 2.45 -4.76 -17.30
CA ALA A 220 1.69 -3.51 -17.37
C ALA A 220 0.96 -3.43 -18.73
N ARG A 221 0.19 -2.35 -18.97
CA ARG A 221 -0.42 -2.07 -20.30
C ARG A 221 0.62 -1.98 -21.42
N SER A 222 1.86 -1.65 -21.08
CA SER A 222 3.00 -1.65 -21.98
C SER A 222 4.21 -2.06 -21.17
N GLY A 223 4.94 -3.11 -21.59
CA GLY A 223 6.07 -3.63 -20.82
C GLY A 223 5.65 -4.22 -19.48
N TYR A 224 6.46 -3.98 -18.45
CA TYR A 224 6.32 -4.59 -17.12
C TYR A 224 6.14 -3.56 -16.02
N GLU A 225 5.53 -3.99 -14.93
CA GLU A 225 5.42 -3.19 -13.72
C GLU A 225 6.79 -3.00 -13.04
N PRO A 226 6.97 -1.92 -12.25
CA PRO A 226 6.01 -0.85 -12.02
C PRO A 226 5.98 0.19 -13.14
N ASP A 227 6.98 0.28 -14.01
CA ASP A 227 7.26 1.50 -14.78
C ASP A 227 7.04 1.41 -16.28
N ALA A 228 6.35 0.37 -16.75
CA ALA A 228 6.11 0.11 -18.16
C ALA A 228 7.39 -0.04 -19.00
N SER A 229 8.52 -0.38 -18.36
CA SER A 229 9.79 -0.67 -19.05
C SER A 229 9.92 -2.16 -19.41
N ALA A 230 11.06 -2.54 -20.00
CA ALA A 230 11.39 -3.94 -20.27
C ALA A 230 11.96 -4.68 -19.04
N THR A 231 12.12 -3.99 -17.91
CA THR A 231 12.71 -4.51 -16.67
C THR A 231 11.72 -5.46 -16.00
N GLN A 232 12.15 -6.70 -15.74
CA GLN A 232 11.30 -7.78 -15.23
C GLN A 232 11.77 -8.35 -13.91
N ASP A 233 13.03 -8.11 -13.55
CA ASP A 233 13.69 -8.69 -12.40
C ASP A 233 13.41 -7.95 -11.09
N GLY A 234 12.70 -6.81 -11.14
CA GLY A 234 12.40 -6.01 -9.95
C GLY A 234 13.51 -5.06 -9.53
N SER A 235 14.56 -4.87 -10.34
CA SER A 235 15.65 -3.91 -10.08
C SER A 235 15.22 -2.44 -10.12
N ASN A 236 13.97 -2.19 -10.51
CA ASN A 236 13.29 -0.89 -10.52
C ASN A 236 12.10 -0.83 -9.54
N LEU A 237 11.95 -1.83 -8.66
CA LEU A 237 10.86 -1.92 -7.68
C LEU A 237 11.43 -2.02 -6.27
N THR A 238 11.00 -1.11 -5.39
CA THR A 238 11.28 -1.20 -3.95
C THR A 238 10.86 -2.56 -3.40
N ASP A 239 11.65 -3.11 -2.49
CA ASP A 239 11.35 -4.34 -1.76
C ASP A 239 10.18 -4.14 -0.79
N TYR A 240 8.97 -4.10 -1.35
CA TYR A 240 7.74 -3.90 -0.60
C TYR A 240 7.44 -5.06 0.35
N VAL A 241 8.07 -6.22 0.17
CA VAL A 241 8.02 -7.32 1.15
C VAL A 241 8.69 -6.89 2.45
N THR A 242 9.96 -6.46 2.39
CA THR A 242 10.68 -6.01 3.59
C THR A 242 10.01 -4.78 4.21
N PHE A 243 9.49 -3.87 3.40
CA PHE A 243 8.77 -2.71 3.90
C PHE A 243 7.47 -3.10 4.64
N CYS A 244 6.61 -3.93 4.04
CA CYS A 244 5.34 -4.32 4.65
C CYS A 244 5.56 -5.22 5.89
N THR A 245 6.59 -6.05 5.88
CA THR A 245 6.91 -6.97 7.00
C THR A 245 7.59 -6.27 8.18
N ASP A 246 7.88 -4.97 8.13
CA ASP A 246 8.17 -4.20 9.35
C ASP A 246 7.00 -4.24 10.32
N CYS A 247 5.76 -4.18 9.79
CA CYS A 247 4.52 -4.26 10.56
C CYS A 247 3.90 -5.66 10.48
N HIS A 248 3.73 -6.20 9.26
CA HIS A 248 3.04 -7.47 9.01
C HIS A 248 4.03 -8.63 8.95
N ASP A 249 4.44 -9.14 10.10
CA ASP A 249 5.31 -10.31 10.21
C ASP A 249 4.69 -11.43 11.08
N ASN A 250 5.51 -12.41 11.45
CA ASN A 250 5.12 -13.55 12.27
C ASN A 250 5.26 -13.29 13.78
N SER A 251 5.55 -12.06 14.18
CA SER A 251 5.87 -11.68 15.56
C SER A 251 4.99 -10.56 16.09
N ASN A 252 4.52 -9.68 15.22
CA ASN A 252 3.70 -8.53 15.52
C ASN A 252 2.23 -8.94 15.60
N SER A 253 1.67 -8.84 16.80
CA SER A 253 0.22 -8.93 17.01
C SER A 253 -0.42 -7.55 16.80
N ILE A 254 -1.14 -7.38 15.68
CA ILE A 254 -1.84 -6.15 15.32
C ILE A 254 -3.34 -6.38 15.54
N TYR A 255 -3.99 -5.56 16.36
CA TYR A 255 -5.44 -5.60 16.53
C TYR A 255 -6.10 -4.62 15.57
N SER A 256 -7.01 -5.11 14.73
CA SER A 256 -7.84 -4.30 13.84
C SER A 256 -9.16 -4.01 14.53
N ASN A 257 -9.47 -2.73 14.76
CA ASN A 257 -10.78 -2.34 15.29
C ASN A 257 -11.88 -2.55 14.26
N MET A 258 -11.54 -2.46 12.96
CA MET A 258 -12.47 -2.72 11.87
C MET A 258 -12.93 -4.18 11.86
N LEU A 259 -12.01 -5.12 12.13
CA LEU A 259 -12.33 -6.55 12.17
C LEU A 259 -12.70 -7.08 13.54
N GLU A 260 -12.55 -6.26 14.59
CA GLU A 260 -12.70 -6.66 15.99
C GLU A 260 -11.87 -7.89 16.39
N ARG A 261 -10.71 -8.07 15.74
CA ARG A 261 -9.79 -9.18 15.99
C ARG A 261 -8.33 -8.82 15.67
N TYR A 262 -7.44 -9.73 16.02
CA TYR A 262 -6.06 -9.67 15.56
C TYR A 262 -5.97 -10.04 14.07
N LEU A 263 -5.10 -9.33 13.35
CA LEU A 263 -4.77 -9.64 11.97
C LEU A 263 -4.07 -11.00 11.89
N TYR A 264 -4.21 -11.64 10.73
CA TYR A 264 -3.41 -12.82 10.43
C TYR A 264 -1.94 -12.40 10.29
N MET A 265 -1.08 -13.09 11.01
CA MET A 265 0.36 -12.89 10.96
C MET A 265 0.91 -13.42 9.63
N ILE A 266 1.95 -12.78 9.10
CA ILE A 266 2.58 -13.18 7.84
C ILE A 266 3.94 -13.78 8.14
N ASP A 267 4.15 -15.05 7.80
CA ASP A 267 5.49 -15.64 7.83
C ASP A 267 6.00 -15.79 6.41
N TRP A 268 6.70 -14.76 5.93
CA TRP A 268 7.21 -14.71 4.56
C TRP A 268 8.09 -15.90 4.18
N ASN A 269 8.67 -16.62 5.16
CA ASN A 269 9.48 -17.81 4.88
C ASN A 269 8.65 -19.03 4.46
N VAL A 270 7.34 -19.03 4.73
CA VAL A 270 6.43 -20.15 4.43
C VAL A 270 5.22 -19.74 3.59
N GLU A 271 5.00 -18.44 3.34
CA GLU A 271 3.98 -17.97 2.39
C GLU A 271 4.18 -18.55 0.99
N LYS A 272 3.10 -19.02 0.33
CA LYS A 272 3.15 -19.65 -1.01
C LYS A 272 3.68 -18.73 -2.12
N HIS A 273 3.39 -17.43 -2.04
CA HIS A 273 3.91 -16.40 -2.95
C HIS A 273 5.09 -15.62 -2.31
N GLY A 274 5.56 -16.08 -1.15
CA GLY A 274 6.80 -15.67 -0.53
C GLY A 274 7.88 -16.73 -0.73
N LYS A 275 8.65 -17.06 0.30
CA LYS A 275 9.72 -18.09 0.20
C LYS A 275 9.23 -19.51 0.48
N GLY A 276 7.95 -19.68 0.81
CA GLY A 276 7.34 -20.98 0.98
C GLY A 276 7.30 -21.76 -0.32
N ARG A 277 7.30 -23.08 -0.22
CA ARG A 277 7.10 -23.93 -1.39
C ARG A 277 5.65 -23.83 -1.84
N ALA A 278 5.42 -23.38 -3.07
CA ALA A 278 4.16 -23.63 -3.75
C ALA A 278 4.22 -25.02 -4.42
N SER A 279 3.07 -25.69 -4.51
CA SER A 279 2.94 -27.00 -5.14
C SER A 279 3.44 -26.97 -6.58
N ASP A 280 4.53 -27.68 -6.86
CA ASP A 280 5.24 -27.71 -8.14
C ASP A 280 4.80 -28.92 -8.96
N ARG A 281 3.70 -28.77 -9.70
CA ARG A 281 3.30 -29.80 -10.66
C ARG A 281 3.35 -29.29 -12.10
N PRO A 282 4.43 -29.60 -12.85
CA PRO A 282 4.59 -29.15 -14.23
C PRO A 282 3.55 -29.74 -15.21
N GLU A 283 2.75 -30.72 -14.77
CA GLU A 283 1.65 -31.31 -15.52
C GLU A 283 0.34 -30.50 -15.40
N TYR A 284 0.28 -29.56 -14.46
CA TYR A 284 -0.94 -28.89 -14.03
C TYR A 284 -0.79 -27.37 -13.87
N SER A 285 0.39 -26.81 -14.09
CA SER A 285 0.58 -25.36 -14.03
C SER A 285 0.46 -24.77 -15.43
N ASP A 286 -0.61 -24.03 -15.67
CA ASP A 286 -0.71 -23.12 -16.81
C ASP A 286 -0.58 -21.70 -16.22
N PHE A 287 0.64 -21.15 -16.17
CA PHE A 287 0.82 -19.76 -15.78
C PHE A 287 0.61 -18.82 -16.96
N LEU A 288 -0.04 -17.70 -16.71
CA LEU A 288 -0.13 -16.64 -17.70
C LEU A 288 1.22 -15.89 -17.76
N SER A 289 1.61 -15.51 -18.98
CA SER A 289 2.76 -14.61 -19.19
C SER A 289 2.67 -13.39 -18.25
N PRO A 290 3.78 -12.95 -17.63
CA PRO A 290 5.17 -13.33 -17.96
C PRO A 290 5.74 -14.46 -17.11
N TYR A 291 4.92 -15.05 -16.26
CA TYR A 291 5.31 -16.23 -15.51
C TYR A 291 5.40 -17.44 -16.46
N GLN A 292 6.27 -18.36 -16.12
CA GLN A 292 6.73 -19.50 -16.90
C GLN A 292 6.62 -20.76 -16.04
N ASP A 293 6.03 -21.81 -16.60
CA ASP A 293 5.83 -23.07 -15.89
C ASP A 293 7.13 -23.71 -15.41
N ALA A 294 8.25 -23.45 -16.11
CA ALA A 294 9.57 -23.92 -15.72
C ALA A 294 10.03 -23.41 -14.33
N GLN A 295 9.40 -22.36 -13.81
CA GLN A 295 9.68 -21.78 -12.50
C GLN A 295 8.47 -21.94 -11.55
N CYS A 296 7.54 -22.85 -11.88
CA CYS A 296 6.39 -23.16 -11.03
C CYS A 296 6.80 -23.40 -9.58
N GLY A 297 6.08 -22.76 -8.66
CA GLY A 297 6.33 -22.89 -7.22
C GLY A 297 7.56 -22.15 -6.69
N SER A 298 8.27 -21.39 -7.54
CA SER A 298 9.48 -20.65 -7.15
C SER A 298 9.34 -19.13 -7.20
N TYR A 299 8.25 -18.60 -7.76
CA TYR A 299 8.03 -17.17 -7.86
C TYR A 299 7.81 -16.53 -6.49
N ILE A 300 8.57 -15.47 -6.24
CA ILE A 300 8.33 -14.55 -5.13
C ILE A 300 7.59 -13.35 -5.71
N LEU A 301 6.50 -12.93 -5.07
CA LEU A 301 5.77 -11.72 -5.42
C LEU A 301 6.06 -10.59 -4.44
N ALA A 302 5.94 -9.35 -4.88
CA ALA A 302 5.85 -8.20 -3.99
C ALA A 302 4.43 -8.14 -3.39
N CYS A 303 4.29 -7.58 -2.18
CA CYS A 303 2.96 -7.35 -1.58
C CYS A 303 2.07 -6.49 -2.50
N THR A 304 2.68 -5.53 -3.21
CA THR A 304 2.02 -4.64 -4.17
C THR A 304 1.71 -5.29 -5.52
N ASP A 305 2.07 -6.55 -5.76
CA ASP A 305 1.59 -7.26 -6.95
C ASP A 305 0.10 -7.62 -6.82
N CYS A 306 -0.41 -7.71 -5.58
CA CYS A 306 -1.80 -8.02 -5.30
C CYS A 306 -2.53 -6.90 -4.55
N HIS A 307 -1.84 -6.12 -3.71
CA HIS A 307 -2.48 -5.18 -2.80
C HIS A 307 -2.23 -3.70 -3.12
N GLU A 308 -3.25 -2.88 -2.83
CA GLU A 308 -3.17 -1.43 -2.74
C GLU A 308 -2.68 -1.02 -1.34
N PRO A 309 -1.60 -0.23 -1.23
CA PRO A 309 -1.00 0.07 0.06
C PRO A 309 -1.80 1.07 0.91
N HIS A 310 -2.74 1.83 0.32
CA HIS A 310 -3.53 2.84 1.05
C HIS A 310 -4.97 2.39 1.24
N GLY A 311 -5.70 2.22 0.14
CA GLY A 311 -7.07 1.74 0.14
C GLY A 311 -7.57 1.38 -1.25
N ALA A 312 -8.65 0.61 -1.27
CA ALA A 312 -9.23 0.06 -2.48
C ALA A 312 -10.76 0.02 -2.39
N PRO A 313 -11.47 0.05 -3.52
CA PRO A 313 -12.94 -0.07 -3.57
C PRO A 313 -13.44 -1.50 -3.27
N ASN A 314 -12.69 -2.27 -2.50
CA ASN A 314 -12.97 -3.64 -2.06
C ASN A 314 -12.46 -3.87 -0.64
N ILE A 315 -12.95 -4.92 0.02
CA ILE A 315 -12.65 -5.20 1.43
C ILE A 315 -11.30 -5.90 1.69
N PHE A 316 -10.48 -6.18 0.68
CA PHE A 316 -9.20 -6.89 0.85
C PHE A 316 -7.98 -6.05 0.48
N LEU A 317 -8.17 -4.74 0.27
CA LEU A 317 -7.12 -3.88 -0.26
C LEU A 317 -6.53 -4.44 -1.55
N THR A 318 -7.27 -5.18 -2.37
CA THR A 318 -6.71 -5.75 -3.61
C THR A 318 -6.66 -4.70 -4.70
N ARG A 319 -5.68 -4.84 -5.59
CA ARG A 319 -5.55 -4.01 -6.78
C ARG A 319 -6.77 -4.11 -7.68
N GLN A 320 -7.01 -3.05 -8.44
CA GLN A 320 -8.05 -2.98 -9.47
C GLN A 320 -7.54 -3.54 -10.81
N ARG A 321 -6.22 -3.65 -11.00
CA ARG A 321 -5.59 -4.24 -12.19
C ARG A 321 -4.28 -4.91 -11.83
N VAL A 322 -4.09 -6.14 -12.31
CA VAL A 322 -2.88 -6.98 -12.11
C VAL A 322 -2.60 -7.72 -13.42
N ASN A 323 -1.32 -7.81 -13.80
CA ASN A 323 -0.86 -8.53 -14.99
C ASN A 323 -1.67 -8.20 -16.27
N ASP A 324 -1.80 -6.90 -16.55
CA ASP A 324 -2.59 -6.34 -17.65
C ASP A 324 -4.08 -6.78 -17.71
N GLY A 325 -4.67 -7.18 -16.59
CA GLY A 325 -6.08 -7.55 -16.49
C GLY A 325 -6.80 -6.89 -15.33
N ASP A 326 -8.08 -6.57 -15.54
CA ASP A 326 -8.92 -5.98 -14.50
C ASP A 326 -9.26 -6.99 -13.41
N VAL A 327 -9.25 -6.52 -12.17
CA VAL A 327 -9.58 -7.30 -10.96
C VAL A 327 -10.87 -6.74 -10.37
N GLN A 328 -11.83 -7.64 -10.14
CA GLN A 328 -13.18 -7.32 -9.67
C GLN A 328 -13.50 -8.11 -8.40
N VAL A 329 -12.94 -7.65 -7.29
CA VAL A 329 -13.24 -8.13 -5.94
C VAL A 329 -14.04 -7.02 -5.28
N TYR A 330 -15.24 -7.26 -4.76
CA TYR A 330 -16.07 -6.20 -4.17
C TYR A 330 -16.40 -6.46 -2.72
N THR A 331 -16.91 -7.65 -2.39
CA THR A 331 -17.63 -7.89 -1.13
C THR A 331 -16.98 -8.95 -0.24
N GLY A 332 -16.06 -9.75 -0.78
CA GLY A 332 -15.44 -10.90 -0.11
C GLY A 332 -16.36 -11.98 0.39
N THR A 333 -17.62 -11.92 -0.05
CA THR A 333 -18.57 -13.01 0.07
C THR A 333 -18.18 -14.19 -0.81
N GLY A 334 -17.14 -14.05 -1.63
CA GLY A 334 -16.78 -15.01 -2.67
C GLY A 334 -17.77 -14.97 -3.85
N ALA A 335 -18.97 -14.41 -3.68
CA ALA A 335 -19.90 -14.21 -4.77
C ALA A 335 -19.37 -13.10 -5.67
N GLY A 336 -19.00 -13.43 -6.92
CA GLY A 336 -18.60 -12.46 -7.93
C GLY A 336 -19.63 -11.33 -8.11
N PRO A 337 -19.30 -10.28 -8.87
CA PRO A 337 -20.26 -9.23 -9.22
C PRO A 337 -21.58 -9.73 -9.87
N ASP A 338 -21.61 -10.98 -10.32
CA ASP A 338 -22.79 -11.67 -10.87
C ASP A 338 -23.51 -12.59 -9.86
N GLY A 339 -23.19 -12.50 -8.57
CA GLY A 339 -23.83 -13.24 -7.48
C GLY A 339 -23.45 -14.73 -7.38
N ARG A 340 -22.42 -15.18 -8.11
CA ARG A 340 -21.96 -16.59 -8.08
C ARG A 340 -20.73 -16.77 -7.20
N THR A 341 -20.78 -17.72 -6.27
CA THR A 341 -19.69 -18.07 -5.34
C THR A 341 -18.35 -18.35 -6.04
N ASN A 342 -17.25 -18.07 -5.33
CA ASN A 342 -15.83 -18.13 -5.72
C ASN A 342 -15.31 -17.20 -6.83
N LYS A 343 -16.16 -16.40 -7.47
CA LYS A 343 -15.72 -15.63 -8.64
C LYS A 343 -14.87 -14.40 -8.35
N GLU A 344 -15.02 -13.76 -7.19
CA GLU A 344 -14.24 -12.55 -6.88
C GLU A 344 -12.73 -12.85 -6.88
N TRP A 345 -12.33 -13.92 -6.17
CA TRP A 345 -10.92 -14.34 -6.10
C TRP A 345 -10.36 -14.82 -7.43
N VAL A 346 -11.20 -15.43 -8.28
CA VAL A 346 -10.84 -15.79 -9.65
C VAL A 346 -10.41 -14.57 -10.46
N TYR A 347 -11.00 -13.39 -10.24
CA TYR A 347 -10.57 -12.19 -10.98
C TYR A 347 -9.15 -11.77 -10.64
N LEU A 348 -8.70 -11.96 -9.39
CA LEU A 348 -7.34 -11.66 -8.95
C LEU A 348 -6.37 -12.80 -9.33
N CYS A 349 -6.62 -14.01 -8.85
CA CYS A 349 -5.72 -15.15 -9.07
C CYS A 349 -5.61 -15.51 -10.56
N GLY A 350 -6.72 -15.40 -11.29
CA GLY A 350 -6.80 -15.62 -12.73
C GLY A 350 -6.05 -14.58 -13.58
N ARG A 351 -5.41 -13.58 -12.95
CA ARG A 351 -4.46 -12.70 -13.66
C ARG A 351 -3.11 -13.37 -13.87
N CYS A 352 -2.75 -14.35 -13.05
CA CYS A 352 -1.44 -14.99 -13.10
C CYS A 352 -1.56 -16.51 -13.35
N HIS A 353 -2.65 -17.12 -12.90
CA HIS A 353 -2.96 -18.53 -13.12
C HIS A 353 -3.99 -18.67 -14.23
N ASP A 354 -3.70 -19.45 -15.25
CA ASP A 354 -4.69 -19.95 -16.20
C ASP A 354 -5.54 -21.05 -15.53
N GLY A 355 -6.60 -21.52 -16.17
CA GLY A 355 -7.49 -22.52 -15.55
C GLY A 355 -8.51 -21.94 -14.56
N LEU A 356 -8.40 -20.65 -14.23
CA LEU A 356 -9.25 -19.99 -13.21
C LEU A 356 -10.34 -19.11 -13.80
N LEU A 357 -10.26 -18.69 -15.06
CA LEU A 357 -11.17 -17.69 -15.63
C LEU A 357 -12.63 -18.19 -15.74
N PRO A 358 -13.64 -17.28 -15.71
CA PRO A 358 -15.05 -17.67 -15.79
C PRO A 358 -15.36 -18.50 -17.04
N GLY A 359 -15.68 -19.78 -16.85
CA GLY A 359 -15.98 -20.73 -17.93
C GLY A 359 -14.98 -21.88 -18.06
N ASP A 360 -13.89 -21.85 -17.30
CA ASP A 360 -12.95 -22.96 -17.21
C ASP A 360 -13.51 -24.13 -16.39
N SER A 361 -13.14 -25.35 -16.80
CA SER A 361 -13.58 -26.61 -16.19
C SER A 361 -12.52 -27.26 -15.30
N SER A 362 -11.30 -26.72 -15.24
CA SER A 362 -10.19 -27.31 -14.51
C SER A 362 -9.33 -26.25 -13.83
N HIS A 363 -9.23 -26.34 -12.51
CA HIS A 363 -8.23 -25.63 -11.72
C HIS A 363 -7.34 -26.67 -11.01
N PRO A 364 -6.01 -26.48 -11.01
CA PRO A 364 -5.07 -27.49 -10.54
C PRO A 364 -4.93 -27.49 -9.02
N HIS A 365 -5.17 -28.64 -8.38
CA HIS A 365 -4.82 -28.90 -6.98
C HIS A 365 -4.10 -30.25 -6.88
N ASP A 366 -3.15 -30.36 -5.95
CA ASP A 366 -2.43 -31.60 -5.72
C ASP A 366 -3.30 -32.61 -4.93
N ALA A 367 -3.56 -33.80 -5.50
CA ALA A 367 -4.24 -34.89 -4.80
C ALA A 367 -3.49 -35.41 -3.54
N ALA A 368 -2.16 -35.25 -3.49
CA ALA A 368 -1.31 -35.51 -2.33
C ALA A 368 -1.37 -34.39 -1.28
N GLU A 369 -1.84 -33.19 -1.66
CA GLU A 369 -2.33 -32.18 -0.71
C GLU A 369 -3.76 -32.50 -0.25
N GLY A 370 -4.37 -33.63 -0.65
CA GLY A 370 -5.69 -34.06 -0.17
C GLY A 370 -6.87 -33.19 -0.63
N VAL A 371 -6.65 -32.30 -1.61
CA VAL A 371 -7.70 -31.43 -2.15
C VAL A 371 -8.31 -32.09 -3.39
N GLU A 372 -9.52 -32.65 -3.25
CA GLU A 372 -10.30 -33.19 -4.36
C GLU A 372 -11.21 -32.11 -4.96
N CYS A 373 -11.72 -32.32 -6.18
CA CYS A 373 -12.66 -31.39 -6.80
C CYS A 373 -13.86 -31.08 -5.89
N THR A 374 -14.33 -32.08 -5.13
CA THR A 374 -15.43 -31.97 -4.16
C THR A 374 -15.08 -31.17 -2.90
N THR A 375 -13.80 -30.94 -2.63
CA THR A 375 -13.33 -30.06 -1.54
C THR A 375 -13.74 -28.60 -1.80
N CYS A 376 -13.80 -28.21 -3.08
CA CYS A 376 -14.20 -26.86 -3.50
C CYS A 376 -15.56 -26.82 -4.21
N HIS A 377 -15.94 -27.89 -4.89
CA HIS A 377 -17.18 -28.05 -5.66
C HIS A 377 -18.09 -29.10 -5.02
N MET A 378 -18.82 -28.73 -3.96
CA MET A 378 -19.77 -29.65 -3.35
C MET A 378 -20.93 -29.97 -4.32
N TYR A 379 -21.53 -31.16 -4.19
CA TYR A 379 -22.62 -31.64 -5.06
C TYR A 379 -23.81 -30.66 -5.10
N GLU A 380 -24.47 -30.60 -6.25
CA GLU A 380 -25.62 -29.75 -6.61
C GLU A 380 -26.32 -29.02 -5.44
N GLY A 381 -26.10 -27.70 -5.35
CA GLY A 381 -27.05 -26.79 -4.69
C GLY A 381 -26.59 -26.04 -3.43
N SER A 382 -25.43 -26.32 -2.81
CA SER A 382 -25.00 -25.51 -1.66
C SER A 382 -23.51 -25.61 -1.35
N GLU A 383 -22.87 -24.43 -1.29
CA GLU A 383 -21.53 -24.09 -0.79
C GLU A 383 -20.32 -24.57 -1.61
N TYR A 384 -19.65 -23.57 -2.17
CA TYR A 384 -18.34 -23.66 -2.82
C TYR A 384 -17.28 -23.11 -1.86
N ARG A 385 -16.14 -23.78 -1.71
CA ARG A 385 -15.02 -23.34 -0.84
C ARG A 385 -14.17 -22.28 -1.57
N PRO A 386 -13.96 -21.05 -1.07
CA PRO A 386 -13.23 -20.00 -1.78
C PRO A 386 -11.73 -20.23 -1.78
N CYS A 387 -11.02 -19.74 -2.80
CA CYS A 387 -9.55 -19.79 -2.86
C CYS A 387 -8.92 -19.22 -1.60
N GLY A 388 -9.41 -18.06 -1.12
CA GLY A 388 -8.93 -17.37 0.09
C GLY A 388 -9.12 -18.17 1.40
N HIS A 389 -9.75 -19.33 1.35
CA HIS A 389 -9.87 -20.23 2.50
C HIS A 389 -8.65 -21.09 2.74
N CYS A 390 -7.95 -21.43 1.66
CA CYS A 390 -6.71 -22.18 1.70
C CYS A 390 -5.50 -21.29 1.34
N HIS A 391 -5.73 -20.20 0.60
CA HIS A 391 -4.72 -19.27 0.11
C HIS A 391 -4.85 -17.89 0.79
N TYR A 392 -4.73 -17.85 2.12
CA TYR A 392 -4.60 -16.62 2.91
C TYR A 392 -3.26 -16.58 3.65
N HIS A 393 -2.82 -15.40 4.05
CA HIS A 393 -1.56 -15.23 4.78
C HIS A 393 -1.60 -15.84 6.17
N GLY A 394 -0.49 -16.43 6.62
CA GLY A 394 -0.42 -17.11 7.91
C GLY A 394 -1.10 -18.48 7.95
N ASN A 395 -1.63 -18.96 6.83
CA ASN A 395 -2.12 -20.32 6.75
C ASN A 395 -0.95 -21.31 6.68
N SER A 396 -0.79 -22.14 7.72
CA SER A 396 0.17 -23.25 7.75
C SER A 396 -0.47 -24.61 7.48
N ALA A 397 -1.79 -24.67 7.29
CA ALA A 397 -2.56 -25.89 7.13
C ALA A 397 -3.16 -26.01 5.71
N ILE A 398 -3.28 -27.25 5.24
CA ILE A 398 -4.00 -27.60 4.00
C ILE A 398 -5.53 -27.37 4.14
N ASP A 399 -6.05 -27.34 5.38
CA ASP A 399 -7.48 -27.21 5.67
C ASP A 399 -7.81 -25.99 6.55
N GLY A 400 -7.92 -24.79 5.97
CA GLY A 400 -8.47 -23.61 6.67
C GLY A 400 -9.99 -23.51 6.50
N VAL A 401 -10.80 -23.40 7.56
CA VAL A 401 -12.23 -22.97 7.51
C VAL A 401 -12.56 -22.06 8.70
N PRO A 402 -13.45 -21.02 8.66
CA PRO A 402 -14.37 -20.46 7.63
C PRO A 402 -14.04 -19.00 7.14
N TYR A 403 -14.14 -18.67 5.84
CA TYR A 403 -15.20 -17.93 5.11
C TYR A 403 -15.57 -16.49 5.58
N GLY A 404 -15.38 -15.52 4.69
CA GLY A 404 -16.06 -14.21 4.70
C GLY A 404 -15.39 -13.06 5.48
N GLU A 405 -14.28 -13.33 6.15
CA GLU A 405 -13.59 -12.32 6.97
C GLU A 405 -12.61 -11.51 6.11
N PRO A 406 -12.70 -10.17 6.09
CA PRO A 406 -11.69 -9.34 5.44
C PRO A 406 -10.30 -9.64 6.03
N LEU A 407 -9.26 -9.67 5.18
CA LEU A 407 -7.91 -10.10 5.60
C LEU A 407 -7.13 -9.00 6.36
N PHE A 408 -7.73 -7.81 6.52
CA PHE A 408 -7.16 -6.62 7.19
C PHE A 408 -8.24 -5.82 7.93
#